data_AF-A0A433DED7-F1
#
_entry.id   AF-A0A433DED7-F1
#
_cell.length_a   1.000
_cell.length_b   1.000
_cell.length_c   1.000
_cell.angle_alpha   90.00
_cell.angle_beta   90.00
_cell.angle_gamma   90.00
#
_symmetry.space_group_name_H-M   'P 1'
#
loop_
_entity.id
_entity.type
_entity.pdbx_description
1 polymer ?
#
loop_
_entity_poly.entity_id
_entity_poly.type
_entity_poly.pdbx_seq_one_letter_code
_entity_poly.pdbx_strand_id
1 'polypeptide(L)'
;MAKRQTTDILNQPPAKRSHTSFDLLEVDLTEINHDHVNEIILLDQSRVPEGEPTGIDLELLNEKNYPDFGVSGFEDSDSKLPFLIRDCALQIIKSFRIMKRAFDRRGHFGKGNILQGPAGAGKSYVLYHVVQFCRASGWLVLYIPTAGAFNEYDNERAAGTILDNFLHAEKDKLKDIEFKKGGPSLYDFISDGLDNEKYFETWKGLSNLFSIKRLKYPFLIAVDEWNVKFDNPRCQELFEFFGVQKLVGIIFFLH
;
A
#
# COMPACT_ATOMS: atom_id res chain seq x y z
N MET A 1 -28.12 2.15 62.85
CA MET A 1 -27.42 1.01 62.24
C MET A 1 -28.15 0.60 60.96
N ALA A 2 -27.56 0.87 59.80
CA ALA A 2 -27.71 0.10 58.55
C ALA A 2 -26.90 0.83 57.47
N LYS A 3 -25.76 0.25 57.08
CA LYS A 3 -24.91 0.70 55.97
C LYS A 3 -25.59 0.32 54.65
N ARG A 4 -25.77 1.26 53.72
CA ARG A 4 -26.10 0.95 52.32
C ARG A 4 -24.83 0.51 51.61
N GLN A 5 -24.84 -0.72 51.10
CA GLN A 5 -23.82 -1.30 50.23
C GLN A 5 -23.95 -0.69 48.84
N THR A 6 -22.83 -0.19 48.33
CA THR A 6 -22.59 0.15 46.92
C THR A 6 -22.20 -1.15 46.23
N THR A 7 -23.05 -1.69 45.35
CA THR A 7 -22.71 -2.84 44.51
C THR A 7 -22.32 -2.37 43.11
N ASP A 8 -21.01 -2.44 42.87
CA ASP A 8 -20.31 -2.85 41.64
C ASP A 8 -21.12 -2.84 40.33
N ILE A 9 -20.97 -1.74 39.58
CA ILE A 9 -21.16 -1.71 38.12
C ILE A 9 -19.75 -1.67 37.51
N LEU A 10 -18.99 -2.75 37.66
CA LEU A 10 -17.75 -2.93 36.90
C LEU A 10 -17.49 -4.42 36.77
N ASN A 11 -17.80 -4.94 35.58
CA ASN A 11 -17.41 -6.23 34.99
C ASN A 11 -18.59 -6.89 34.24
N GLN A 12 -19.15 -6.17 33.26
CA GLN A 12 -19.76 -6.86 32.13
C GLN A 12 -18.70 -6.93 31.02
N PRO A 13 -18.38 -8.13 30.50
CA PRO A 13 -17.59 -8.22 29.27
C PRO A 13 -18.33 -7.48 28.15
N PRO A 14 -17.62 -6.83 27.21
CA PRO A 14 -18.26 -6.12 26.12
C PRO A 14 -19.20 -7.07 25.38
N ALA A 15 -20.42 -6.59 25.14
CA ALA A 15 -21.43 -7.34 24.43
C ALA A 15 -20.86 -7.84 23.10
N LYS A 16 -20.97 -9.14 22.85
CA LYS A 16 -20.65 -9.73 21.54
C LYS A 16 -21.51 -9.02 20.50
N ARG A 17 -20.89 -8.17 19.67
CA ARG A 17 -21.53 -7.57 18.49
C ARG A 17 -22.13 -8.70 17.66
N SER A 18 -23.40 -8.59 17.32
CA SER A 18 -24.02 -9.52 16.37
C SER A 18 -23.34 -9.33 15.01
N HIS A 19 -22.74 -10.40 14.49
CA HIS A 19 -21.93 -10.44 13.26
C HIS A 19 -22.68 -10.17 11.94
N THR A 20 -23.73 -9.35 11.93
CA THR A 20 -24.58 -9.12 10.75
C THR A 20 -24.83 -7.65 10.41
N SER A 21 -24.21 -6.69 11.09
CA SER A 21 -24.19 -5.30 10.64
C SER A 21 -22.97 -5.05 9.77
N PHE A 22 -23.19 -4.58 8.54
CA PHE A 22 -22.14 -3.98 7.71
C PHE A 22 -21.84 -2.57 8.22
N ASP A 23 -21.34 -2.50 9.46
CA ASP A 23 -20.96 -1.22 10.05
C ASP A 23 -19.70 -0.75 9.33
N LEU A 24 -19.82 0.34 8.57
CA LEU A 24 -18.69 1.00 7.94
C LEU A 24 -17.87 1.70 9.01
N LEU A 25 -16.65 1.21 9.23
CA LEU A 25 -15.77 1.76 10.25
C LEU A 25 -14.74 2.71 9.63
N GLU A 26 -14.65 3.90 10.20
CA GLU A 26 -13.50 4.77 10.03
C GLU A 26 -12.45 4.38 11.08
N VAL A 27 -11.35 3.77 10.63
CA VAL A 27 -10.33 3.20 11.52
C VAL A 27 -8.94 3.65 11.12
N ASP A 28 -8.09 3.84 12.13
CA ASP A 28 -6.66 3.95 11.91
C ASP A 28 -6.12 2.61 11.39
N LEU A 29 -5.67 2.58 10.14
CA LEU A 29 -5.11 1.40 9.48
C LEU A 29 -3.94 0.80 10.27
N THR A 30 -3.24 1.62 11.06
CA THR A 30 -2.12 1.16 11.89
C THR A 30 -2.58 0.39 13.13
N GLU A 31 -3.86 0.49 13.52
CA GLU A 31 -4.46 -0.17 14.69
C GLU A 31 -5.30 -1.41 14.34
N ILE A 32 -5.59 -1.64 13.05
CA ILE A 32 -6.41 -2.79 12.61
C ILE A 32 -5.81 -4.13 13.09
N ASN A 33 -6.63 -5.00 13.68
CA ASN A 33 -6.19 -6.28 14.22
C ASN A 33 -7.25 -7.38 13.95
N HIS A 34 -7.04 -8.60 14.48
CA HIS A 34 -7.89 -9.75 14.17
C HIS A 34 -9.35 -9.59 14.65
N ASP A 35 -9.62 -8.68 15.58
CA ASP A 35 -10.98 -8.39 16.04
C ASP A 35 -11.82 -7.71 14.94
N HIS A 36 -11.17 -7.07 13.96
CA HIS A 36 -11.83 -6.41 12.84
C HIS A 36 -11.98 -7.31 11.61
N VAL A 37 -11.66 -8.61 11.70
CA VAL A 37 -11.80 -9.53 10.55
C VAL A 37 -13.26 -9.64 10.14
N ASN A 38 -13.50 -9.55 8.83
CA ASN A 38 -14.80 -9.52 8.18
C ASN A 38 -15.63 -8.25 8.43
N GLU A 39 -15.04 -7.21 9.03
CA GLU A 39 -15.65 -5.87 9.05
C GLU A 39 -15.33 -5.12 7.75
N ILE A 40 -16.21 -4.21 7.33
CA ILE A 40 -15.98 -3.31 6.20
C ILE A 40 -15.52 -1.97 6.74
N ILE A 41 -14.39 -1.48 6.25
CA ILE A 41 -13.86 -0.16 6.58
C ILE A 41 -13.96 0.75 5.37
N LEU A 42 -13.84 2.05 5.60
CA LEU A 42 -13.71 3.01 4.51
C LEU A 42 -12.24 3.36 4.32
N LEU A 43 -11.70 2.96 3.18
CA LEU A 43 -10.37 3.36 2.76
C LEU A 43 -10.42 4.68 2.00
N ASP A 44 -9.47 5.55 2.31
CA ASP A 44 -9.23 6.80 1.61
C ASP A 44 -8.40 6.52 0.35
N GLN A 45 -9.04 6.62 -0.81
CA GLN A 45 -8.43 6.35 -2.12
C GLN A 45 -7.40 7.42 -2.50
N SER A 46 -7.48 8.63 -1.94
CA SER A 46 -6.47 9.68 -2.17
C SER A 46 -5.09 9.28 -1.66
N ARG A 47 -5.02 8.31 -0.75
CA ARG A 47 -3.76 7.73 -0.24
C ARG A 47 -3.11 6.77 -1.21
N VAL A 48 -3.79 6.37 -2.28
CA VAL A 48 -3.27 5.53 -3.37
C VAL A 48 -3.58 6.15 -4.71
N PRO A 49 -2.96 7.30 -5.03
CA PRO A 49 -3.27 8.06 -6.25
C PRO A 49 -2.84 7.34 -7.53
N GLU A 50 -1.99 6.31 -7.44
CA GLU A 50 -1.56 5.53 -8.60
C GLU A 50 -2.66 4.69 -9.24
N GLY A 51 -3.72 4.41 -8.47
CA GLY A 51 -4.87 3.65 -8.93
C GLY A 51 -5.31 2.55 -7.97
N GLU A 52 -6.44 1.96 -8.35
CA GLU A 52 -7.11 0.89 -7.63
C GLU A 52 -6.53 -0.48 -7.97
N PRO A 53 -6.71 -1.48 -7.10
CA PRO A 53 -6.24 -2.83 -7.40
C PRO A 53 -7.09 -3.48 -8.50
N THR A 54 -6.47 -4.30 -9.35
CA THR A 54 -7.19 -4.94 -10.47
C THR A 54 -8.31 -5.87 -9.98
N GLY A 55 -9.43 -5.85 -10.71
CA GLY A 55 -10.50 -6.83 -10.55
C GLY A 55 -11.39 -6.61 -9.33
N ILE A 56 -11.35 -5.41 -8.74
CA ILE A 56 -12.41 -4.94 -7.87
C ILE A 56 -13.50 -4.33 -8.74
N ASP A 57 -14.65 -4.99 -8.81
CA ASP A 57 -15.89 -4.30 -9.16
C ASP A 57 -16.24 -3.41 -7.96
N LEU A 58 -16.06 -2.10 -8.11
CA LEU A 58 -16.34 -1.15 -7.04
C LEU A 58 -17.79 -1.28 -6.60
N GLU A 59 -17.99 -1.65 -5.34
CA GLU A 59 -19.29 -1.51 -4.74
C GLU A 59 -19.54 -0.02 -4.50
N LEU A 60 -20.46 0.55 -5.27
CA LEU A 60 -20.83 1.95 -5.12
C LEU A 60 -21.32 2.19 -3.70
N LEU A 61 -20.69 3.15 -3.02
CA LEU A 61 -21.13 3.68 -1.74
C LEU A 61 -22.40 4.49 -1.98
N ASN A 62 -23.56 3.85 -1.83
CA ASN A 62 -24.86 4.49 -2.01
C ASN A 62 -25.86 3.96 -0.97
N GLU A 63 -26.98 4.66 -0.81
CA GLU A 63 -28.03 4.30 0.16
C GLU A 63 -28.63 2.91 -0.09
N LYS A 64 -28.62 2.42 -1.34
CA LYS A 64 -29.14 1.09 -1.68
C LYS A 64 -28.25 -0.03 -1.12
N ASN A 65 -26.93 0.14 -1.18
CA ASN A 65 -25.96 -0.85 -0.73
C ASN A 65 -25.62 -0.66 0.76
N TYR A 66 -25.67 0.58 1.25
CA TYR A 66 -25.29 0.98 2.61
C TYR A 66 -26.35 1.93 3.24
N PRO A 67 -27.55 1.42 3.54
CA PRO A 67 -28.68 2.26 3.98
C PRO A 67 -28.45 2.99 5.31
N ASP A 68 -27.59 2.46 6.17
CA ASP A 68 -27.32 3.01 7.50
C ASP A 68 -26.15 4.03 7.52
N PHE A 69 -25.53 4.33 6.36
CA PHE A 69 -24.32 5.15 6.29
C PHE A 69 -24.56 6.67 6.42
N GLY A 70 -25.84 7.10 6.36
CA GLY A 70 -26.24 8.48 6.57
C GLY A 70 -25.93 9.41 5.38
N VAL A 71 -26.80 10.40 5.15
CA VAL A 71 -26.76 11.28 3.97
C VAL A 71 -25.44 12.06 3.83
N SER A 72 -24.86 12.51 4.95
CA SER A 72 -23.57 13.22 4.96
C SER A 72 -22.35 12.32 4.68
N GLY A 73 -22.49 11.00 4.81
CA GLY A 73 -21.43 10.04 4.48
C GLY A 73 -21.17 9.96 2.98
N PHE A 74 -22.22 10.17 2.17
CA PHE A 74 -22.16 10.08 0.71
C PHE A 74 -21.64 11.36 0.02
N GLU A 75 -21.49 12.47 0.73
CA GLU A 75 -20.99 13.73 0.15
C GLU A 75 -19.49 13.67 -0.23
N ASP A 76 -18.77 12.68 0.28
CA ASP A 76 -17.34 12.40 0.01
C ASP A 76 -17.12 10.96 -0.49
N SER A 77 -18.11 10.41 -1.21
CA SER A 77 -18.05 9.01 -1.68
C SER A 77 -16.95 8.77 -2.72
N ASP A 78 -16.60 9.79 -3.50
CA ASP A 78 -15.67 9.67 -4.63
C ASP A 78 -14.23 9.44 -4.19
N SER A 79 -13.91 9.67 -2.91
CA SER A 79 -12.59 9.41 -2.33
C SER A 79 -12.60 8.20 -1.38
N LYS A 80 -13.74 7.54 -1.18
CA LYS A 80 -13.92 6.48 -0.17
C LYS A 80 -14.28 5.15 -0.80
N LEU A 81 -13.52 4.13 -0.43
CA LEU A 81 -13.70 2.75 -0.88
C LEU A 81 -14.14 1.85 0.28
N PRO A 82 -15.35 1.25 0.24
CA PRO A 82 -15.71 0.15 1.12
C PRO A 82 -14.74 -1.01 0.99
N PHE A 83 -14.19 -1.45 2.11
CA PHE A 83 -13.12 -2.43 2.13
C PHE A 83 -13.26 -3.48 3.23
N LEU A 84 -13.51 -4.73 2.85
CA LEU A 84 -13.55 -5.90 3.72
C LEU A 84 -12.17 -6.26 4.29
N ILE A 85 -12.04 -6.24 5.61
CA ILE A 85 -10.83 -6.73 6.27
C ILE A 85 -10.77 -8.26 6.21
N ARG A 86 -9.75 -8.78 5.52
CA ARG A 86 -9.51 -10.23 5.41
C ARG A 86 -8.43 -10.69 6.38
N ASP A 87 -8.64 -11.84 7.02
CA ASP A 87 -7.64 -12.42 7.94
C ASP A 87 -6.26 -12.61 7.28
N CYS A 88 -6.23 -13.05 6.02
CA CYS A 88 -4.97 -13.21 5.28
C CYS A 88 -4.20 -11.89 5.10
N ALA A 89 -4.89 -10.76 4.90
CA ALA A 89 -4.26 -9.45 4.84
C ALA A 89 -3.66 -9.06 6.20
N LEU A 90 -4.36 -9.35 7.30
CA LEU A 90 -3.88 -9.06 8.65
C LEU A 90 -2.65 -9.89 9.05
N GLN A 91 -2.57 -11.14 8.60
CA GLN A 91 -1.38 -11.96 8.81
C GLN A 91 -0.15 -11.35 8.12
N ILE A 92 -0.33 -10.79 6.93
CA ILE A 92 0.74 -10.07 6.21
C ILE A 92 1.07 -8.77 6.94
N ILE A 93 0.07 -7.94 7.28
CA ILE A 93 0.25 -6.67 8.00
C ILE A 93 0.99 -6.90 9.34
N LYS A 94 0.67 -7.97 10.07
CA LYS A 94 1.39 -8.35 11.30
C LYS A 94 2.89 -8.55 11.04
N SER A 95 3.25 -9.21 9.94
CA SER A 95 4.65 -9.37 9.53
C SER A 95 5.30 -8.01 9.20
N PHE A 96 4.57 -7.11 8.54
CA PHE A 96 5.03 -5.75 8.25
C PHE A 96 5.22 -4.89 9.49
N ARG A 97 4.35 -5.00 10.50
CA ARG A 97 4.54 -4.35 11.81
C ARG A 97 5.84 -4.79 12.47
N ILE A 98 6.16 -6.09 12.41
CA ILE A 98 7.42 -6.61 12.95
C ILE A 98 8.61 -6.05 12.17
N MET A 99 8.53 -6.01 10.84
CA MET A 99 9.57 -5.44 9.98
C MET A 99 9.79 -3.95 10.25
N LYS A 100 8.72 -3.17 10.42
CA LYS A 100 8.79 -1.74 10.78
C LYS A 100 9.51 -1.53 12.10
N ARG A 101 9.13 -2.25 13.16
CA ARG A 101 9.80 -2.17 14.47
C ARG A 101 11.27 -2.63 14.41
N ALA A 102 11.61 -3.54 13.51
CA ALA A 102 13.00 -3.94 13.28
C ALA A 102 13.78 -2.84 12.56
N PHE A 103 13.18 -2.21 11.55
CA PHE A 103 13.74 -1.06 10.85
C PHE A 103 14.00 0.10 11.80
N ASP A 104 13.02 0.50 12.60
CA ASP A 104 13.12 1.66 13.49
C ASP A 104 14.28 1.50 14.50
N ARG A 105 14.62 0.26 14.85
CA ARG A 105 15.75 -0.05 15.74
C ARG A 105 17.09 -0.15 15.03
N ARG A 106 17.14 -0.56 13.76
CA ARG A 106 18.40 -0.95 13.07
C ARG A 106 18.76 -0.06 11.87
N GLY A 107 17.78 0.60 11.27
CA GLY A 107 17.88 1.37 10.03
C GLY A 107 17.97 0.49 8.77
N HIS A 108 17.65 -0.80 8.86
CA HIS A 108 17.60 -1.73 7.72
C HIS A 108 16.71 -2.96 8.03
N PHE A 109 16.14 -3.60 7.00
CA PHE A 109 15.45 -4.91 7.08
C PHE A 109 16.04 -5.88 6.05
N GLY A 110 15.71 -7.17 6.21
CA GLY A 110 16.09 -8.24 5.29
C GLY A 110 15.27 -8.23 3.99
N LYS A 111 15.42 -9.28 3.19
CA LYS A 111 14.69 -9.46 1.92
C LYS A 111 13.18 -9.62 2.16
N GLY A 112 12.38 -9.09 1.24
CA GLY A 112 10.92 -9.24 1.24
C GLY A 112 10.42 -10.58 0.68
N ASN A 113 9.11 -10.79 0.74
CA ASN A 113 8.44 -12.03 0.37
C ASN A 113 7.55 -11.84 -0.87
N ILE A 114 7.41 -12.88 -1.69
CA ILE A 114 6.44 -12.92 -2.80
C ILE A 114 5.12 -13.46 -2.26
N LEU A 115 4.01 -12.79 -2.58
CA LEU A 115 2.67 -13.33 -2.33
C LEU A 115 2.15 -14.01 -3.60
N GLN A 116 1.90 -15.31 -3.48
CA GLN A 116 1.37 -16.16 -4.55
C GLN A 116 0.02 -16.73 -4.11
N GLY A 117 -0.89 -16.87 -5.06
CA GLY A 117 -2.20 -17.48 -4.84
C GLY A 117 -2.93 -17.69 -6.15
N PRO A 118 -4.01 -18.48 -6.17
CA PRO A 118 -4.78 -18.71 -7.40
C PRO A 118 -5.40 -17.42 -7.95
N ALA A 119 -5.69 -17.39 -9.25
CA ALA A 119 -6.45 -16.30 -9.87
C ALA A 119 -7.80 -16.10 -9.16
N GLY A 120 -8.23 -14.86 -8.99
CA GLY A 120 -9.49 -14.52 -8.30
C GLY A 120 -9.45 -14.64 -6.76
N ALA A 121 -8.32 -14.98 -6.14
CA ALA A 121 -8.22 -15.12 -4.68
C ALA A 121 -8.24 -13.79 -3.89
N GLY A 122 -8.41 -12.64 -4.57
CA GLY A 122 -8.34 -11.31 -3.99
C GLY A 122 -6.91 -10.88 -3.61
N LYS A 123 -5.93 -11.19 -4.46
CA LYS A 123 -4.51 -10.83 -4.28
C LYS A 123 -4.27 -9.33 -4.36
N SER A 124 -4.72 -8.71 -5.44
CA SER A 124 -4.73 -7.27 -5.69
C SER A 124 -5.37 -6.51 -4.52
N TYR A 125 -6.49 -7.03 -4.03
CA TYR A 125 -7.18 -6.53 -2.84
C TYR A 125 -6.28 -6.52 -1.60
N VAL A 126 -5.66 -7.66 -1.29
CA VAL A 126 -4.74 -7.78 -0.15
C VAL A 126 -3.52 -6.87 -0.31
N LEU A 127 -2.98 -6.75 -1.52
CA LEU A 127 -1.86 -5.85 -1.83
C LEU A 127 -2.21 -4.40 -1.50
N TYR A 128 -3.38 -3.95 -1.95
CA TYR A 128 -3.86 -2.60 -1.74
C TYR A 128 -3.95 -2.26 -0.25
N HIS A 129 -4.48 -3.16 0.57
CA HIS A 129 -4.51 -2.99 2.02
C HIS A 129 -3.10 -2.86 2.62
N VAL A 130 -2.16 -3.68 2.16
CA VAL A 130 -0.76 -3.64 2.63
C VAL A 130 -0.10 -2.32 2.25
N VAL A 131 -0.33 -1.82 1.03
CA VAL A 131 0.17 -0.51 0.56
C VAL A 131 -0.35 0.62 1.43
N GLN A 132 -1.67 0.66 1.66
CA GLN A 132 -2.30 1.67 2.52
C GLN A 132 -1.74 1.62 3.95
N PHE A 133 -1.62 0.43 4.53
CA PHE A 133 -1.00 0.24 5.85
C PHE A 133 0.44 0.77 5.89
N CYS A 134 1.25 0.45 4.87
CA CYS A 134 2.64 0.88 4.81
C CYS A 134 2.75 2.41 4.72
N ARG A 135 1.92 3.05 3.89
CA ARG A 135 1.85 4.51 3.80
C ARG A 135 1.46 5.16 5.12
N ALA A 136 0.38 4.68 5.74
CA ALA A 136 -0.08 5.13 7.05
C ALA A 136 1.00 4.94 8.13
N SER A 137 1.82 3.89 8.00
CA SER A 137 2.94 3.60 8.90
C SER A 137 4.25 4.34 8.56
N GLY A 138 4.23 5.29 7.62
CA GLY A 138 5.39 6.10 7.26
C GLY A 138 6.45 5.38 6.41
N TRP A 139 6.07 4.34 5.67
CA TRP A 139 6.95 3.72 4.67
C TRP A 139 7.02 4.56 3.41
N LEU A 140 8.16 4.59 2.74
CA LEU A 140 8.25 4.98 1.34
C LEU A 140 7.66 3.85 0.51
N VAL A 141 6.73 4.14 -0.41
CA VAL A 141 6.04 3.11 -1.20
C VAL A 141 6.11 3.42 -2.69
N LEU A 142 6.69 2.50 -3.46
CA LEU A 142 6.57 2.48 -4.92
C LEU A 142 5.51 1.42 -5.28
N TYR A 143 4.37 1.87 -5.79
CA TYR A 143 3.24 1.00 -6.10
C TYR A 143 2.90 1.02 -7.59
N ILE A 144 2.73 -0.18 -8.16
CA ILE A 144 2.25 -0.40 -9.51
C ILE A 144 0.95 -1.23 -9.40
N PRO A 145 -0.24 -0.60 -9.48
CA PRO A 145 -1.53 -1.28 -9.28
C PRO A 145 -1.94 -2.22 -10.41
N THR A 146 -1.48 -1.98 -11.64
CA THR A 146 -1.85 -2.79 -12.80
C THR A 146 -0.67 -2.85 -13.78
N ALA A 147 0.25 -3.81 -13.60
CA ALA A 147 1.40 -3.93 -14.50
C ALA A 147 0.97 -4.24 -15.95
N GLY A 148 -0.18 -4.89 -16.17
CA GLY A 148 -0.73 -5.19 -17.48
C GLY A 148 -1.11 -3.95 -18.29
N ALA A 149 -1.31 -2.79 -17.64
CA ALA A 149 -1.54 -1.52 -18.32
C ALA A 149 -0.34 -1.10 -19.20
N PHE A 150 0.84 -1.66 -18.94
CA PHE A 150 2.05 -1.40 -19.70
C PHE A 150 2.26 -2.37 -20.88
N ASN A 151 1.29 -3.23 -21.19
CA ASN A 151 1.39 -4.21 -22.29
C ASN A 151 1.73 -3.59 -23.66
N GLU A 152 1.29 -2.36 -23.89
CA GLU A 152 1.55 -1.64 -25.14
C GLU A 152 2.74 -0.67 -25.04
N TYR A 153 3.35 -0.53 -23.86
CA TYR A 153 4.36 0.48 -23.57
C TYR A 153 5.76 -0.10 -23.81
N ASP A 154 6.69 0.75 -24.20
CA ASP A 154 8.11 0.46 -24.09
C ASP A 154 8.63 0.80 -22.68
N ASN A 155 9.90 0.45 -22.41
CA ASN A 155 10.54 0.77 -21.14
C ASN A 155 10.49 2.27 -20.79
N GLU A 156 10.60 3.15 -21.79
CA GLU A 156 10.65 4.60 -21.60
C GLU A 156 9.30 5.11 -21.09
N ARG A 157 8.22 4.82 -21.83
CA ARG A 157 6.88 5.26 -21.48
C ARG A 157 6.41 4.67 -20.16
N ALA A 158 6.68 3.38 -19.91
CA ALA A 158 6.33 2.72 -18.67
C ALA A 158 7.09 3.32 -17.46
N ALA A 159 8.39 3.60 -17.62
CA ALA A 159 9.17 4.29 -16.59
C ALA A 159 8.60 5.67 -16.28
N GLY A 160 8.21 6.44 -17.30
CA GLY A 160 7.64 7.77 -17.12
C GLY A 160 6.39 7.75 -16.25
N THR A 161 5.44 6.85 -16.56
CA THR A 161 4.21 6.69 -15.77
C THR A 161 4.51 6.28 -14.32
N ILE A 162 5.41 5.32 -14.11
CA ILE A 162 5.73 4.85 -12.75
C ILE A 162 6.43 5.93 -11.93
N LEU A 163 7.36 6.68 -12.54
CA LEU A 163 8.11 7.74 -11.87
C LEU A 163 7.21 8.93 -11.51
N ASP A 164 6.31 9.34 -12.41
CA ASP A 164 5.35 10.42 -12.16
C ASP A 164 4.41 10.07 -10.99
N ASN A 165 3.84 8.87 -11.03
CA ASN A 165 3.01 8.32 -9.95
C ASN A 165 3.75 8.28 -8.60
N PHE A 166 5.00 7.79 -8.60
CA PHE A 166 5.82 7.74 -7.38
C PHE A 166 6.14 9.14 -6.84
N LEU A 167 6.44 10.09 -7.72
CA LEU A 167 6.72 11.48 -7.35
C LEU A 167 5.49 12.14 -6.73
N HIS A 168 4.31 11.91 -7.31
CA HIS A 168 3.05 12.44 -6.79
C HIS A 168 2.72 11.84 -5.41
N ALA A 169 2.81 10.51 -5.28
CA ALA A 169 2.37 9.81 -4.08
C ALA A 169 3.32 9.99 -2.87
N GLU A 170 4.63 10.15 -3.11
CA GLU A 170 5.65 10.13 -2.07
C GLU A 170 6.45 11.45 -1.94
N LYS A 171 5.97 12.52 -2.58
CA LYS A 171 6.61 13.85 -2.71
C LYS A 171 7.44 14.28 -1.51
N ASP A 172 6.84 14.34 -0.32
CA ASP A 172 7.51 14.87 0.87
C ASP A 172 8.64 13.96 1.35
N LYS A 173 8.47 12.64 1.28
CA LYS A 173 9.52 11.68 1.64
C LYS A 173 10.66 11.70 0.64
N LEU A 174 10.35 11.87 -0.66
CA LEU A 174 11.36 11.95 -1.72
C LEU A 174 12.23 13.21 -1.59
N LYS A 175 11.66 14.35 -1.19
CA LYS A 175 12.41 15.59 -0.92
C LYS A 175 13.37 15.45 0.25
N ASP A 176 13.03 14.57 1.18
CA ASP A 176 13.74 14.37 2.44
C ASP A 176 14.86 13.30 2.35
N ILE A 177 15.00 12.65 1.20
CA ILE A 177 16.06 11.69 0.89
C ILE A 177 17.08 12.35 -0.03
N GLU A 178 18.36 12.34 0.34
CA GLU A 178 19.45 12.70 -0.58
C GLU A 178 19.71 11.55 -1.57
N PHE A 179 19.67 11.83 -2.88
CA PHE A 179 19.97 10.81 -3.90
C PHE A 179 21.45 10.38 -3.84
N LYS A 180 22.33 11.35 -3.61
CA LYS A 180 23.76 11.18 -3.34
C LYS A 180 24.15 12.13 -2.22
N LYS A 181 25.11 11.73 -1.39
CA LYS A 181 25.58 12.55 -0.27
C LYS A 181 26.00 13.95 -0.76
N GLY A 182 25.33 14.98 -0.26
CA GLY A 182 25.57 16.39 -0.65
C GLY A 182 25.14 16.73 -2.08
N GLY A 183 24.33 15.88 -2.71
CA GLY A 183 23.71 16.10 -4.01
C GLY A 183 22.24 16.52 -3.90
N PRO A 184 21.49 16.47 -5.02
CA PRO A 184 20.07 16.78 -5.03
C PRO A 184 19.25 15.79 -4.19
N SER A 185 18.02 16.18 -3.84
CA SER A 185 17.08 15.23 -3.26
C SER A 185 16.69 14.16 -4.28
N LEU A 186 16.15 13.04 -3.80
CA LEU A 186 15.60 12.00 -4.68
C LEU A 186 14.44 12.54 -5.51
N TYR A 187 13.64 13.45 -4.93
CA TYR A 187 12.61 14.18 -5.65
C TYR A 187 13.19 14.94 -6.84
N ASP A 188 14.23 15.75 -6.61
CA ASP A 188 14.83 16.58 -7.65
C ASP A 188 15.48 15.73 -8.74
N PHE A 189 16.11 14.61 -8.38
CA PHE A 189 16.65 13.65 -9.34
C PHE A 189 15.56 13.06 -10.25
N ILE A 190 14.43 12.65 -9.68
CA ILE A 190 13.31 12.10 -10.45
C ILE A 190 12.66 13.19 -11.31
N SER A 191 12.41 14.38 -10.73
CA SER A 191 11.80 15.51 -11.43
C SER A 191 12.65 15.95 -12.63
N ASP A 192 13.96 16.09 -12.46
CA ASP A 192 14.88 16.41 -13.58
C ASP A 192 14.85 15.33 -14.65
N GLY A 193 14.79 14.05 -14.25
CA GLY A 193 14.60 12.93 -15.16
C GLY A 193 13.31 13.01 -15.98
N LEU A 194 12.22 13.42 -15.35
CA LEU A 194 10.93 13.61 -16.01
C LEU A 194 10.94 14.84 -16.94
N ASP A 195 11.43 15.98 -16.46
CA ASP A 195 11.47 17.24 -17.21
C ASP A 195 12.34 17.17 -18.47
N ASN A 196 13.35 16.29 -18.48
CA ASN A 196 14.23 16.05 -19.61
C ASN A 196 13.85 14.82 -20.45
N GLU A 197 12.70 14.19 -20.22
CA GLU A 197 12.23 12.99 -20.92
C GLU A 197 13.23 11.81 -20.87
N LYS A 198 13.97 11.67 -19.76
CA LYS A 198 14.95 10.60 -19.50
C LYS A 198 14.41 9.58 -18.51
N TYR A 199 13.21 9.08 -18.75
CA TYR A 199 12.47 8.26 -17.81
C TYR A 199 13.18 6.94 -17.49
N PHE A 200 13.60 6.18 -18.51
CA PHE A 200 14.19 4.86 -18.27
C PHE A 200 15.61 4.96 -17.69
N GLU A 201 16.37 5.99 -18.07
CA GLU A 201 17.66 6.29 -17.43
C GLU A 201 17.47 6.61 -15.94
N THR A 202 16.48 7.45 -15.63
CA THR A 202 16.13 7.84 -14.26
C THR A 202 15.66 6.64 -13.43
N TRP A 203 14.83 5.78 -14.03
CA TRP A 203 14.40 4.51 -13.47
C TRP A 203 15.59 3.63 -13.07
N LYS A 204 16.54 3.42 -13.99
CA LYS A 204 17.78 2.68 -13.70
C LYS A 204 18.60 3.36 -12.61
N GLY A 205 18.61 4.69 -12.56
CA GLY A 205 19.28 5.47 -11.53
C GLY A 205 18.74 5.23 -10.11
N LEU A 206 17.46 4.85 -9.96
CA LEU A 206 16.88 4.46 -8.66
C LEU A 206 17.57 3.26 -8.03
N SER A 207 18.33 2.46 -8.79
CA SER A 207 19.13 1.36 -8.25
C SER A 207 20.07 1.79 -7.12
N ASN A 208 20.51 3.05 -7.15
CA ASN A 208 21.33 3.62 -6.10
C ASN A 208 20.64 3.58 -4.73
N LEU A 209 19.30 3.67 -4.67
CA LEU A 209 18.54 3.57 -3.41
C LEU A 209 18.80 2.25 -2.70
N PHE A 210 18.93 1.14 -3.44
CA PHE A 210 19.21 -0.17 -2.86
C PHE A 210 20.66 -0.34 -2.41
N SER A 211 21.54 0.56 -2.85
CA SER A 211 22.92 0.64 -2.41
C SER A 211 23.10 1.53 -1.18
N ILE A 212 22.06 2.26 -0.76
CA ILE A 212 22.11 3.10 0.45
C ILE A 212 22.17 2.20 1.68
N LYS A 213 23.26 2.30 2.44
CA LYS A 213 23.50 1.47 3.65
C LYS A 213 22.45 1.66 4.74
N ARG A 214 21.83 2.83 4.82
CA ARG A 214 20.77 3.18 5.78
C ARG A 214 19.74 4.05 5.08
N LEU A 215 18.60 3.44 4.79
CA LEU A 215 17.45 4.20 4.30
C LEU A 215 16.89 5.04 5.45
N LYS A 216 16.34 6.21 5.11
CA LYS A 216 15.64 7.06 6.07
C LYS A 216 14.26 6.50 6.43
N TYR A 217 13.62 5.89 5.44
CA TYR A 217 12.31 5.27 5.54
C TYR A 217 12.40 3.78 5.22
N PRO A 218 11.54 2.94 5.81
CA PRO A 218 11.35 1.62 5.27
C PRO A 218 10.71 1.74 3.89
N PHE A 219 11.15 0.90 2.95
CA PHE A 219 10.79 0.97 1.54
C PHE A 219 10.03 -0.29 1.15
N LEU A 220 8.89 -0.08 0.52
CA LEU A 220 8.07 -1.12 -0.10
C LEU A 220 8.05 -0.88 -1.60
N ILE A 221 8.40 -1.92 -2.34
CA ILE A 221 8.03 -2.05 -3.75
C ILE A 221 6.87 -3.02 -3.82
N ALA A 222 5.77 -2.56 -4.41
CA ALA A 222 4.53 -3.30 -4.56
C ALA A 222 4.16 -3.32 -6.04
N VAL A 223 4.10 -4.50 -6.64
CA VAL A 223 3.69 -4.66 -8.04
C VAL A 223 2.59 -5.70 -8.11
N ASP A 224 1.42 -5.28 -8.58
CA ASP A 224 0.35 -6.17 -8.97
C ASP A 224 0.57 -6.69 -10.39
N GLU A 225 -0.01 -7.84 -10.72
CA GLU A 225 0.14 -8.48 -12.04
C GLU A 225 1.62 -8.69 -12.43
N TRP A 226 2.46 -9.05 -11.46
CA TRP A 226 3.90 -9.23 -11.66
C TRP A 226 4.26 -10.24 -12.77
N ASN A 227 3.35 -11.17 -13.07
CA ASN A 227 3.49 -12.15 -14.13
C ASN A 227 3.61 -11.52 -15.53
N VAL A 228 3.13 -10.29 -15.74
CA VAL A 228 3.21 -9.56 -17.02
C VAL A 228 4.64 -9.47 -17.56
N LYS A 229 5.65 -9.45 -16.67
CA LYS A 229 7.06 -9.45 -17.09
C LYS A 229 7.47 -10.66 -17.93
N PHE A 230 6.74 -11.77 -17.83
CA PHE A 230 7.01 -12.99 -18.60
C PHE A 230 6.35 -12.97 -19.98
N ASP A 231 5.32 -12.14 -20.14
CA ASP A 231 4.47 -12.10 -21.33
C ASP A 231 4.67 -10.83 -22.18
N ASN A 232 5.29 -9.78 -21.61
CA ASN A 232 5.56 -8.53 -22.32
C ASN A 232 7.06 -8.30 -22.57
N PRO A 233 7.57 -8.59 -23.78
CA PRO A 233 8.99 -8.37 -24.11
C PRO A 233 9.37 -6.88 -24.26
N ARG A 234 8.40 -5.96 -24.44
CA ARG A 234 8.68 -4.55 -24.74
C ARG A 234 9.11 -3.73 -23.52
N CYS A 235 8.66 -4.12 -22.34
CA CYS A 235 9.02 -3.48 -21.07
C CYS A 235 9.73 -4.45 -20.10
N GLN A 236 10.33 -5.51 -20.64
CA GLN A 236 10.97 -6.56 -19.86
C GLN A 236 12.12 -6.00 -19.01
N GLU A 237 12.99 -5.15 -19.58
CA GLU A 237 14.13 -4.58 -18.86
C GLU A 237 13.71 -3.72 -17.66
N LEU A 238 12.58 -3.01 -17.76
CA LEU A 238 12.01 -2.25 -16.66
C LEU A 238 11.69 -3.15 -15.47
N PHE A 239 11.13 -4.34 -15.71
CA PHE A 239 10.81 -5.29 -14.64
C PHE A 239 12.02 -6.12 -14.20
N GLU A 240 13.00 -6.37 -15.06
CA GLU A 240 14.26 -7.02 -14.69
C GLU A 240 15.03 -6.24 -13.62
N PHE A 241 14.88 -4.92 -13.58
CA PHE A 241 15.36 -4.06 -12.50
C PHE A 241 15.02 -4.62 -11.12
N PHE A 242 13.81 -5.15 -10.92
CA PHE A 242 13.41 -5.73 -9.65
C PHE A 242 13.88 -7.18 -9.42
N GLY A 243 14.34 -7.87 -10.47
CA GLY A 243 14.82 -9.26 -10.39
C GLY A 243 16.31 -9.38 -10.05
N VAL A 244 17.12 -8.39 -10.42
CA VAL A 244 18.60 -8.46 -10.39
C VAL A 244 19.19 -7.93 -9.08
N GLN A 245 18.49 -7.03 -8.38
CA GLN A 245 19.05 -6.35 -7.23
C GLN A 245 18.72 -7.06 -5.90
N LYS A 246 19.66 -7.04 -4.95
CA LYS A 246 19.42 -7.48 -3.55
C LYS A 246 18.56 -6.42 -2.86
N LEU A 247 17.31 -6.35 -3.27
CA LEU A 247 16.36 -5.32 -2.89
C LEU A 247 15.93 -5.51 -1.43
N VAL A 248 15.86 -4.38 -0.73
CA VAL A 248 15.46 -4.28 0.67
C VAL A 248 13.97 -3.92 0.66
N GLY A 249 13.10 -4.88 0.98
CA GLY A 249 11.63 -4.74 1.06
C GLY A 249 10.90 -4.83 -0.29
N ILE A 250 10.54 -6.03 -0.72
CA ILE A 250 9.62 -6.21 -1.85
C ILE A 250 8.49 -7.15 -1.49
N ILE A 251 7.28 -6.79 -1.92
CA ILE A 251 6.24 -7.77 -2.21
C ILE A 251 5.88 -7.71 -3.68
N PHE A 252 5.94 -8.87 -4.33
CA PHE A 252 5.31 -9.07 -5.64
C PHE A 252 4.03 -9.88 -5.44
N PHE A 253 2.97 -9.52 -6.17
CA PHE A 253 1.81 -10.38 -6.32
C PHE A 253 1.82 -11.03 -7.70
N LEU A 254 1.90 -12.36 -7.71
CA LEU A 254 1.82 -13.15 -8.92
C LEU A 254 0.36 -13.57 -9.13
N HIS A 255 -0.17 -13.33 -10.34
CA HIS A 255 -1.44 -13.91 -10.75
C HIS A 255 -1.36 -15.40 -11.03
#